data_AF-A0A938W727-F1
#
_entry.id   AF-A0A938W727-F1
#
_cell.length_a   1.000
_cell.length_b   1.000
_cell.length_c   1.000
_cell.angle_alpha   90.00
_cell.angle_beta   90.00
_cell.angle_gamma   90.00
#
_symmetry.space_group_name_H-M   'P 1'
#
loop_
_entity.id
_entity.type
_entity.pdbx_description
1 polymer ?
#
loop_
_entity_poly.entity_id
_entity_poly.type
_entity_poly.pdbx_seq_one_letter_code
_entity_poly.pdbx_strand_id
1 'polypeptide(L)'
;MEIQDLAWGHPQPGGGWRQLFEGFQLSCPTGQFVVVIGSNGSGKSTLLNLVAGTLRASGGSVRLEGRELLRLPEHRRARAIGRVMQNPLDGTAPGLTIAENLRLAECRRRPLFSPRALLGLHPSRA
;
A
#
# COMPACT_ATOMS: atom_id res chain seq x y z
N MET A 1 -7.29 -4.13 9.54
CA MET A 1 -7.69 -3.68 8.20
C MET A 1 -9.00 -4.33 7.85
N GLU A 2 -9.94 -3.55 7.32
CA GLU A 2 -11.27 -3.99 6.93
C GLU A 2 -11.55 -3.50 5.51
N ILE A 3 -12.01 -4.40 4.66
CA ILE A 3 -12.44 -4.12 3.28
C ILE A 3 -13.89 -4.57 3.20
N GLN A 4 -14.77 -3.67 2.77
CA GLN A 4 -16.20 -3.95 2.61
C GLN A 4 -16.65 -3.50 1.23
N ASP A 5 -17.41 -4.37 0.57
CA ASP A 5 -18.07 -4.14 -0.71
C ASP A 5 -17.14 -3.56 -1.78
N LEU A 6 -15.88 -4.00 -1.78
CA LEU A 6 -14.89 -3.48 -2.72
C LEU A 6 -15.28 -3.87 -4.14
N ALA A 7 -15.40 -2.87 -5.00
CA ALA A 7 -15.77 -3.04 -6.39
C ALA A 7 -14.71 -2.44 -7.31
N TRP A 8 -14.30 -3.19 -8.33
CA TRP A 8 -13.39 -2.70 -9.35
C TRP A 8 -13.43 -3.59 -10.61
N GLY A 9 -13.30 -2.94 -11.76
CA GLY A 9 -13.17 -3.58 -13.07
C GLY A 9 -12.33 -2.74 -14.02
N HIS A 10 -12.07 -3.28 -15.20
CA HIS A 10 -11.31 -2.60 -16.25
C HIS A 10 -11.80 -3.03 -17.64
N PRO A 11 -11.63 -2.18 -18.67
CA PRO A 11 -11.93 -2.56 -20.04
C PRO A 11 -11.00 -3.68 -20.52
N GLN A 12 -11.52 -4.55 -21.37
CA GLN A 12 -10.76 -5.60 -22.06
C GLN A 12 -10.42 -5.16 -23.49
N PRO A 13 -9.30 -5.67 -24.04
CA PRO A 13 -9.07 -5.64 -25.48
C PRO A 13 -10.28 -6.27 -26.20
N GLY A 14 -10.87 -5.56 -27.15
CA GLY A 14 -12.09 -6.00 -27.86
C GLY A 14 -13.40 -5.38 -27.36
N GLY A 15 -13.35 -4.41 -26.45
CA GLY A 15 -14.51 -3.55 -26.13
C GLY A 15 -15.44 -4.05 -25.02
N GLY A 16 -15.07 -5.14 -24.33
CA GLY A 16 -15.81 -5.63 -23.15
C GLY A 16 -15.37 -4.97 -21.84
N TRP A 17 -16.21 -5.05 -20.81
CA TRP A 17 -15.84 -4.71 -19.43
C TRP A 17 -15.59 -5.98 -18.61
N ARG A 18 -14.46 -6.05 -17.91
CA ARG A 18 -14.18 -7.15 -16.98
C ARG A 18 -14.29 -6.67 -15.55
N GLN A 19 -15.32 -7.13 -14.87
CA GLN A 19 -15.42 -7.02 -13.43
C GLN A 19 -14.43 -7.98 -12.76
N LEU A 20 -13.63 -7.48 -11.82
CA LEU A 20 -12.67 -8.30 -11.07
C LEU A 20 -13.05 -8.42 -9.59
N PHE A 21 -13.55 -7.35 -8.99
CA PHE A 21 -14.10 -7.36 -7.64
C PHE A 21 -15.54 -6.85 -7.68
N GLU A 22 -16.47 -7.60 -7.12
CA GLU A 22 -17.87 -7.23 -6.97
C GLU A 22 -18.31 -7.62 -5.56
N GLY A 23 -18.33 -6.64 -4.66
CA GLY A 23 -18.67 -6.91 -3.26
C GLY A 23 -17.57 -7.63 -2.47
N PHE A 24 -16.28 -7.47 -2.83
CA PHE A 24 -15.21 -8.18 -2.13
C PHE A 24 -15.07 -7.72 -0.68
N GLN A 25 -14.97 -8.69 0.24
CA GLN A 25 -14.83 -8.45 1.67
C GLN A 25 -13.59 -9.14 2.24
N LEU A 26 -12.91 -8.45 3.16
CA LEU A 26 -11.77 -9.00 3.89
C LEU A 26 -11.64 -8.29 5.23
N SER A 27 -11.44 -9.06 6.30
CA SER A 27 -11.05 -8.53 7.60
C SER A 27 -9.72 -9.13 8.03
N CYS A 28 -8.83 -8.27 8.51
CA CYS A 28 -7.54 -8.62 9.07
C CYS A 28 -7.35 -7.83 10.37
N PRO A 29 -7.75 -8.39 11.53
CA PRO A 29 -7.53 -7.79 12.83
C PRO A 29 -6.05 -7.50 13.12
N THR A 30 -5.80 -6.58 14.05
CA THR A 30 -4.44 -6.23 14.47
C THR A 30 -3.69 -7.47 14.98
N GLY A 31 -2.43 -7.62 14.56
CA GLY A 31 -1.57 -8.74 14.93
C GLY A 31 -1.78 -10.01 14.09
N GLN A 32 -2.74 -10.02 13.16
CA GLN A 32 -2.93 -11.17 12.27
C GLN A 32 -2.04 -11.11 11.02
N PHE A 33 -1.74 -12.30 10.52
CA PHE A 33 -1.07 -12.51 9.25
C PHE A 33 -2.02 -13.21 8.28
N VAL A 34 -2.28 -12.57 7.13
CA VAL A 34 -3.23 -13.07 6.13
C VAL A 34 -2.47 -13.38 4.84
N VAL A 35 -2.72 -14.56 4.27
CA VAL A 35 -2.17 -14.97 2.99
C VAL A 35 -3.27 -14.94 1.92
N VAL A 36 -3.00 -14.26 0.80
CA VAL A 36 -3.93 -14.22 -0.34
C VAL A 36 -3.40 -15.14 -1.44
N ILE A 37 -4.16 -16.17 -1.76
CA ILE A 37 -3.80 -17.20 -2.75
C ILE A 37 -4.79 -17.15 -3.92
N GLY A 38 -4.32 -17.49 -5.12
CA GLY A 38 -5.15 -17.58 -6.32
C GLY A 38 -4.30 -17.76 -7.57
N SER A 39 -4.90 -18.15 -8.68
CA SER A 39 -4.22 -18.30 -9.98
C SER A 39 -3.70 -16.97 -10.53
N ASN A 40 -2.85 -17.02 -11.55
CA ASN A 40 -2.41 -15.81 -12.25
C ASN A 40 -3.63 -15.09 -12.87
N GLY A 41 -3.67 -13.77 -12.72
CA GLY A 41 -4.81 -12.96 -13.16
C GLY A 41 -6.03 -12.98 -12.22
N SER A 42 -5.98 -13.65 -11.07
CA SER A 42 -7.09 -13.69 -10.10
C SER A 42 -7.32 -12.38 -9.33
N GLY A 43 -6.49 -11.34 -9.54
CA GLY A 43 -6.64 -10.04 -8.91
C GLY A 43 -5.79 -9.79 -7.65
N LYS A 44 -4.86 -10.67 -7.27
CA LYS A 44 -4.00 -10.49 -6.07
C LYS A 44 -3.23 -9.15 -6.08
N SER A 45 -2.46 -8.90 -7.14
CA SER A 45 -1.71 -7.64 -7.27
C SER A 45 -2.65 -6.44 -7.39
N THR A 46 -3.82 -6.62 -8.02
CA THR A 46 -4.86 -5.60 -8.13
C THR A 46 -5.41 -5.23 -6.74
N LEU A 47 -5.70 -6.21 -5.88
CA LEU A 47 -6.14 -6.00 -4.51
C LEU A 47 -5.11 -5.16 -3.74
N LEU A 48 -3.83 -5.54 -3.82
CA LEU A 48 -2.75 -4.79 -3.19
C LEU A 48 -2.65 -3.35 -3.72
N ASN A 49 -2.85 -3.13 -5.02
CA ASN A 49 -2.88 -1.80 -5.65
C ASN A 49 -4.07 -0.95 -5.19
N LEU A 50 -5.25 -1.55 -5.03
CA LEU A 50 -6.45 -0.88 -4.53
C LEU A 50 -6.29 -0.47 -3.07
N VAL A 51 -5.69 -1.33 -2.24
CA VAL A 51 -5.36 -1.04 -0.84
C VAL A 51 -4.32 0.08 -0.74
N ALA A 52 -3.23 -0.02 -1.51
CA ALA A 52 -2.16 0.99 -1.54
C ALA A 52 -2.61 2.34 -2.14
N GLY A 53 -3.68 2.35 -2.93
CA GLY A 53 -4.24 3.55 -3.56
C GLY A 53 -3.63 3.91 -4.91
N THR A 54 -2.73 3.06 -5.45
CA THR A 54 -2.20 3.17 -6.81
C THR A 54 -3.29 2.93 -7.86
N LEU A 55 -4.29 2.09 -7.53
CA LEU A 55 -5.54 1.97 -8.28
C LEU A 55 -6.69 2.56 -7.47
N ARG A 56 -7.66 3.18 -8.16
CA ARG A 56 -8.88 3.69 -7.56
C ARG A 56 -9.99 2.66 -7.72
N ALA A 57 -10.57 2.24 -6.60
CA ALA A 57 -11.76 1.40 -6.60
C ALA A 57 -12.96 2.14 -7.19
N SER A 58 -13.87 1.41 -7.80
CA SER A 58 -15.15 1.93 -8.30
C SER A 58 -16.17 2.08 -7.16
N GLY A 59 -16.00 1.37 -6.05
CA GLY A 59 -16.87 1.43 -4.88
C GLY A 59 -16.33 0.66 -3.68
N GLY A 60 -17.07 0.72 -2.57
CA GLY A 60 -16.77 0.04 -1.31
C GLY A 60 -16.08 0.93 -0.27
N SER A 61 -15.41 0.28 0.69
CA SER A 61 -14.59 0.93 1.72
C SER A 61 -13.32 0.13 2.03
N VAL A 62 -12.26 0.84 2.42
CA VAL A 62 -11.02 0.25 2.92
C VAL A 62 -10.61 1.01 4.16
N ARG A 63 -10.70 0.36 5.32
CA ARG A 63 -10.41 0.96 6.62
C ARG A 63 -9.19 0.33 7.28
N LEU A 64 -8.40 1.16 7.94
CA LEU A 64 -7.31 0.74 8.80
C LEU A 64 -7.49 1.42 10.15
N GLU A 65 -7.63 0.63 11.22
CA GLU A 65 -7.86 1.14 12.58
C GLU A 65 -9.06 2.11 12.63
N GLY A 66 -10.17 1.74 11.98
CA GLY A 66 -11.37 2.58 11.87
C GLY A 66 -11.28 3.77 10.91
N ARG A 67 -10.09 4.11 10.41
CA ARG A 67 -9.89 5.23 9.48
C ARG A 67 -10.12 4.82 8.03
N GLU A 68 -11.00 5.56 7.35
CA GLU A 68 -11.27 5.38 5.91
C GLU A 68 -10.05 5.78 5.06
N LEU A 69 -9.66 4.90 4.15
CA LEU A 69 -8.53 5.08 3.26
C LEU A 69 -8.92 5.22 1.79
N LEU A 70 -10.09 4.70 1.36
CA LEU A 70 -10.39 4.52 -0.06
C LEU A 70 -10.35 5.82 -0.89
N ARG A 71 -10.61 6.98 -0.26
CA ARG A 71 -10.57 8.29 -0.90
C ARG A 71 -9.23 9.01 -0.77
N LEU A 72 -8.31 8.49 0.04
CA LEU A 72 -6.99 9.08 0.22
C LEU A 72 -6.10 8.79 -1.00
N PRO A 73 -5.32 9.76 -1.47
CA PRO A 73 -4.30 9.52 -2.48
C PRO A 73 -3.19 8.62 -1.91
N GLU A 74 -2.50 7.90 -2.79
CA GLU A 74 -1.45 6.92 -2.46
C GLU A 74 -0.41 7.46 -1.46
N HIS A 75 0.14 8.66 -1.66
CA HIS A 75 1.14 9.23 -0.76
C HIS A 75 0.64 9.45 0.68
N ARG A 76 -0.68 9.62 0.89
CA ARG A 76 -1.27 9.72 2.24
C ARG A 76 -1.46 8.34 2.85
N ARG A 77 -1.82 7.33 2.05
CA ARG A 77 -1.94 5.94 2.50
C ARG A 77 -0.59 5.34 2.87
N ALA A 78 0.46 5.66 2.12
CA ALA A 78 1.83 5.20 2.35
C ALA A 78 2.41 5.60 3.71
N ARG A 79 1.80 6.54 4.43
CA ARG A 79 2.15 6.89 5.81
C ARG A 79 1.73 5.82 6.81
N ALA A 80 0.68 5.07 6.50
CA ALA A 80 0.13 4.01 7.36
C ALA A 80 0.37 2.61 6.79
N ILE A 81 0.52 2.48 5.47
CA ILE A 81 0.70 1.19 4.77
C ILE A 81 2.15 1.11 4.26
N GLY A 82 2.92 0.18 4.82
CA GLY A 82 4.20 -0.25 4.27
C GLY A 82 3.96 -1.27 3.16
N ARG A 83 4.52 -1.02 1.97
CA ARG A 83 4.40 -1.93 0.82
C ARG A 83 5.78 -2.30 0.30
N VAL A 84 5.99 -3.59 0.06
CA VAL A 84 7.09 -4.12 -0.73
C VAL A 84 6.57 -4.41 -2.13
N MET A 85 7.25 -3.88 -3.14
CA MET A 85 6.86 -4.02 -4.54
C MET A 85 7.41 -5.33 -5.12
N GLN A 86 6.74 -5.85 -6.16
CA GLN A 86 7.21 -7.05 -6.85
C GLN A 86 8.56 -6.81 -7.53
N ASN A 87 8.72 -5.65 -8.19
CA ASN A 87 10.00 -5.16 -8.66
C ASN A 87 10.63 -4.28 -7.56
N PRO A 88 11.82 -4.62 -7.03
CA PRO A 88 12.50 -3.82 -6.01
C PRO A 88 12.77 -2.37 -6.42
N LEU A 89 12.96 -2.11 -7.72
CA LEU A 89 13.24 -0.77 -8.24
C LEU A 89 12.04 0.17 -8.11
N ASP A 90 10.82 -0.36 -8.08
CA ASP A 90 9.59 0.45 -7.95
C ASP A 90 9.40 1.00 -6.51
N GLY A 91 10.13 0.44 -5.54
CA GLY A 91 10.06 0.81 -4.13
C GLY A 91 11.29 1.54 -3.61
N THR A 92 12.32 1.71 -4.45
CA THR A 92 13.62 2.28 -4.08
C THR A 92 13.98 3.45 -5.00
N ALA A 93 14.92 4.28 -4.58
CA ALA A 93 15.52 5.32 -5.40
C ALA A 93 16.84 4.79 -5.99
N PRO A 94 16.88 4.39 -7.28
CA PRO A 94 18.04 3.69 -7.86
C PRO A 94 19.31 4.52 -7.90
N GLY A 95 19.18 5.85 -7.97
CA GLY A 95 20.30 6.77 -7.95
C GLY A 95 20.89 7.04 -6.56
N LEU A 96 20.32 6.46 -5.51
CA LEU A 96 20.77 6.63 -4.14
C LEU A 96 21.47 5.36 -3.63
N THR A 97 22.43 5.56 -2.74
CA THR A 97 23.07 4.46 -2.01
C THR A 97 22.06 3.69 -1.16
N ILE A 98 22.46 2.51 -0.70
CA ILE A 98 21.67 1.69 0.23
C ILE A 98 21.35 2.48 1.50
N ALA A 99 22.36 3.17 2.07
CA ALA A 99 22.19 3.95 3.29
C ALA A 99 21.18 5.09 3.13
N GLU A 100 21.19 5.79 2.00
CA GLU A 100 20.24 6.85 1.70
C GLU A 100 18.82 6.32 1.50
N ASN A 101 18.64 5.19 0.81
CA ASN A 101 17.34 4.52 0.69
C ASN A 101 16.78 4.12 2.07
N LEU A 102 17.61 3.57 2.95
CA LEU A 102 17.22 3.22 4.32
C LEU A 102 16.80 4.47 5.12
N ARG A 103 17.53 5.58 4.95
CA ARG A 103 17.21 6.84 5.61
C ARG A 103 15.89 7.43 5.12
N LEU A 104 15.59 7.36 3.82
CA LEU A 104 14.28 7.73 3.27
C LEU A 104 13.15 6.90 3.87
N ALA A 105 13.36 5.59 4.07
CA ALA A 105 12.38 4.72 4.69
C ALA A 105 12.13 5.08 6.16
N GLU A 106 13.18 5.39 6.93
CA GLU A 106 13.04 5.84 8.33
C GLU A 106 12.31 7.19 8.42
N CYS A 107 12.57 8.09 7.47
CA CYS A 107 11.94 9.40 7.41
C CYS A 107 10.43 9.35 7.12
N ARG A 108 9.88 8.21 6.69
CA ARG A 108 8.42 8.04 6.61
C ARG A 108 7.73 8.16 7.97
N ARG A 109 8.44 7.83 9.05
CA ARG A 109 7.96 7.95 10.44
C ARG A 109 8.44 9.23 11.13
N ARG A 110 9.47 9.91 10.60
CA ARG A 110 10.15 11.03 11.24
C ARG A 110 10.56 12.11 10.22
N PRO A 111 10.32 13.41 10.48
CA PRO A 111 10.68 14.46 9.53
C PRO A 111 12.20 14.54 9.31
N LEU A 112 12.59 14.69 8.02
CA LEU A 112 13.98 14.84 7.53
C LEU A 112 14.75 15.97 8.23
N PHE A 113 14.04 17.03 8.61
CA PHE A 113 14.62 18.26 9.20
C PHE A 113 14.50 18.31 10.72
N SER A 114 14.45 17.17 11.40
CA SER A 114 14.66 17.19 12.85
C SER A 114 16.16 17.39 13.14
N PRO A 115 16.54 18.20 14.16
CA PRO A 115 17.93 18.40 14.54
C PRO A 115 18.68 17.08 14.78
N ARG A 116 17.98 16.07 15.32
CA ARG A 116 18.52 14.72 15.53
C ARG A 116 18.75 13.94 14.23
N ALA A 117 17.86 14.08 13.25
CA ALA A 117 18.03 13.44 11.95
C ALA A 117 19.23 14.01 11.19
N LEU A 118 19.44 15.33 11.21
CA LEU A 118 20.60 15.97 10.57
C LEU A 118 21.94 15.50 11.14
N LEU A 119 22.00 15.26 12.45
CA LEU A 119 23.21 14.79 13.14
C LEU A 119 23.49 13.29 13.00
N GLY A 120 22.65 12.54 12.27
CA GLY A 120 22.83 11.08 12.12
C GLY A 120 22.68 10.30 13.44
N LEU A 121 22.11 10.93 14.47
CA LEU A 121 21.94 10.33 15.78
C LEU A 121 20.69 9.45 15.79
N HIS A 122 20.88 8.15 15.57
CA HIS A 122 19.83 7.17 15.85
C HIS A 122 19.68 7.00 17.36
N PRO A 123 18.45 6.87 17.89
CA PRO A 123 18.27 6.47 19.26
C PRO A 123 18.86 5.06 19.43
N SER A 124 19.75 4.91 20.42
CA SER A 124 20.12 3.59 20.93
C SER A 124 18.83 2.87 21.32
N ARG A 125 18.65 1.64 20.82
CA ARG A 125 17.50 0.81 21.17
C ARG A 125 17.53 0.59 22.69
N ALA A 126 16.52 1.11 23.40
CA ALA A 126 16.16 0.66 24.74
C ALA A 126 15.03 -0.36 24.63
#